data_AF-A0A2A6BS75-F1
#
_entry.id   AF-A0A2A6BS75-F1
#
_cell.length_a   1.000
_cell.length_b   1.000
_cell.length_c   1.000
_cell.angle_alpha   90.00
_cell.angle_beta   90.00
_cell.angle_gamma   90.00
#
_symmetry.space_group_name_H-M   'P 1'
#
loop_
_entity.id
_entity.type
_entity.pdbx_description
1 polymer ?
#
loop_
_entity_poly.entity_id
_entity_poly.type
_entity_poly.pdbx_seq_one_letter_code
_entity_poly.pdbx_strand_id
1 'polypeptide(L)' 'MRALLLFAVLAGSALATLVCPPKYFSIEDRCIRPYTLNANDYLDIIMDYAQAACALDGAHLPIIRSDEVCFHMHM' A
#
# COMPACT_ATOMS: atom_id res chain seq x y z
N MET A 1 -6.27 33.45 34.07
CA MET A 1 -5.30 33.35 32.96
C MET A 1 -4.71 31.94 32.80
N ARG A 2 -5.47 30.87 33.11
CA ARG A 2 -4.99 29.46 33.08
C ARG A 2 -5.75 28.56 32.10
N ALA A 3 -6.84 29.05 31.50
CA ALA A 3 -7.71 28.25 30.62
C ALA A 3 -7.25 28.23 29.15
N LEU A 4 -6.31 29.09 28.75
CA LEU A 4 -5.85 29.20 27.35
C LEU A 4 -4.81 28.15 26.96
N LEU A 5 -4.19 27.46 27.92
CA LEU A 5 -3.16 26.45 27.63
C LEU A 5 -3.75 25.10 27.21
N LEU A 6 -5.03 24.85 27.47
CA LEU A 6 -5.69 23.58 27.14
C LEU A 6 -6.11 23.47 25.67
N PHE A 7 -6.28 24.61 24.97
CA PHE A 7 -6.65 24.61 23.56
C PHE A 7 -5.49 24.35 22.60
N ALA A 8 -4.23 24.47 23.06
CA ALA A 8 -3.07 24.23 22.21
C ALA A 8 -2.76 22.73 22.00
N VAL A 9 -3.31 21.83 22.82
CA VAL A 9 -3.00 20.40 22.78
C VAL A 9 -3.86 19.65 21.73
N LEU A 10 -4.99 20.21 21.31
CA LEU A 10 -5.92 19.54 20.38
C LEU A 10 -5.61 19.76 18.89
N ALA A 11 -4.68 20.64 18.53
CA ALA A 11 -4.39 20.98 17.13
C ALA A 11 -3.32 20.08 16.47
N GLY A 12 -2.81 19.06 17.18
CA GLY A 12 -1.64 18.29 16.77
C GLY A 12 -1.92 16.92 16.15
N SER A 13 -3.18 16.50 15.98
CA SER A 13 -3.49 15.27 15.25
C SER A 13 -3.51 15.56 13.75
N ALA A 14 -2.33 15.79 13.17
CA ALA A 14 -2.16 15.61 11.73
C ALA A 14 -2.45 14.13 11.44
N LEU A 15 -3.68 13.84 11.00
CA LEU A 15 -3.98 12.58 10.31
C LEU A 15 -2.94 12.48 9.21
N ALA A 16 -1.96 11.59 9.37
CA ALA A 16 -0.98 11.30 8.34
C ALA A 16 -1.76 10.68 7.18
N THR A 17 -2.23 11.52 6.25
CA THR A 17 -2.80 11.04 5.01
C THR A 17 -1.66 10.40 4.24
N LEU A 18 -1.69 9.07 4.16
CA LEU A 18 -0.70 8.31 3.40
C LEU A 18 -0.74 8.80 1.94
N VAL A 19 0.31 9.50 1.50
CA VAL A 19 0.47 9.92 0.11
C VAL A 19 1.24 8.82 -0.62
N CYS A 20 0.55 8.07 -1.48
CA CYS A 20 1.19 7.03 -2.27
C CYS A 20 1.90 7.59 -3.52
N PRO A 21 3.02 6.99 -3.93
CA PRO A 21 3.69 7.33 -5.18
C PRO A 21 2.77 7.10 -6.40
N PRO A 22 3.07 7.72 -7.55
CA PRO A 22 2.35 7.42 -8.79
C PRO A 22 2.33 5.91 -9.07
N LYS A 23 1.19 5.39 -9.55
CA LYS A 23 0.92 3.95 -9.81
C LYS A 23 0.69 3.08 -8.57
N TYR A 24 0.72 3.66 -7.36
CA TYR A 24 0.37 2.97 -6.12
C TYR A 24 -0.99 3.44 -5.60
N PHE A 25 -1.75 2.51 -5.03
CA PHE A 25 -3.04 2.74 -4.41
C PHE A 25 -2.89 2.67 -2.88
N SER A 26 -3.57 3.56 -2.17
CA SER A 26 -3.63 3.51 -0.71
C SER A 26 -4.68 2.49 -0.26
N ILE A 27 -4.24 1.43 0.43
CA ILE A 27 -5.08 0.36 0.97
C ILE A 27 -4.61 0.11 2.41
N GLU A 28 -5.48 0.34 3.40
CA GLU A 28 -5.19 0.09 4.82
C GLU A 28 -3.81 0.60 5.27
N ASP A 29 -3.56 1.90 5.10
CA ASP A 29 -2.30 2.55 5.47
C ASP A 29 -1.05 1.98 4.76
N ARG A 30 -1.23 1.26 3.65
CA ARG A 30 -0.16 0.76 2.77
C ARG A 30 -0.34 1.25 1.35
N CYS A 31 0.78 1.47 0.67
CA CYS A 31 0.78 1.73 -0.76
C CYS A 31 1.00 0.43 -1.52
N ILE A 32 0.04 0.04 -2.35
CA ILE A 32 0.10 -1.20 -3.14
C ILE A 32 0.03 -0.88 -4.62
N ARG A 33 0.96 -1.45 -5.39
CA ARG A 33 0.94 -1.41 -6.86
C ARG A 33 0.41 -2.74 -7.38
N PRO A 34 -0.70 -2.76 -8.15
CA PRO A 34 -1.21 -3.98 -8.75
C PRO A 34 -0.25 -4.46 -9.84
N TYR A 35 -0.20 -5.78 -10.02
CA TYR A 35 0.49 -6.42 -11.11
C TYR A 35 -0.56 -7.08 -12.02
N THR A 36 -0.61 -6.67 -13.28
CA THR A 36 -1.55 -7.26 -14.25
C THR A 36 -1.04 -8.61 -14.69
N LEU A 37 -1.91 -9.62 -14.64
CA LEU A 37 -1.63 -10.97 -15.11
C LEU A 37 -2.49 -11.25 -16.33
N ASN A 38 -1.91 -11.90 -17.32
CA ASN A 38 -2.56 -12.30 -18.57
C ASN A 38 -2.77 -13.82 -18.57
N ALA A 39 -3.68 -14.31 -19.43
CA ALA A 39 -4.01 -15.74 -19.50
C ALA A 39 -2.81 -16.66 -19.83
N ASN A 40 -1.75 -16.14 -20.45
CA ASN A 40 -0.54 -16.90 -20.81
C ASN A 40 0.57 -16.79 -19.76
N ASP A 41 0.33 -16.05 -18.68
CA ASP A 41 1.33 -15.81 -17.65
C ASP A 41 1.38 -17.01 -16.70
N TYR A 42 2.59 -17.57 -16.55
CA TYR A 42 2.83 -18.62 -15.58
C TYR A 42 3.25 -17.99 -14.25
N LEU A 43 2.54 -18.35 -13.17
CA LEU A 43 2.74 -17.74 -11.86
C LEU A 43 4.16 -17.91 -11.32
N ASP A 44 4.78 -19.07 -11.52
CA ASP A 44 6.17 -19.33 -11.13
C ASP A 44 7.15 -18.36 -11.80
N ILE A 45 6.95 -18.08 -13.09
CA ILE A 45 7.76 -17.12 -13.83
C ILE A 45 7.47 -15.70 -13.35
N ILE A 46 6.19 -15.33 -13.21
CA ILE A 46 5.81 -13.96 -12.87
C ILE A 46 6.16 -13.59 -11.42
N MET A 47 6.14 -14.54 -10.49
CA MET A 47 6.49 -14.24 -9.10
C MET A 47 7.92 -13.69 -8.98
N ASP A 48 8.88 -14.27 -9.70
CA ASP A 48 10.26 -13.79 -9.71
C ASP A 48 10.36 -12.38 -10.32
N TYR A 49 9.68 -12.14 -11.44
CA TYR A 49 9.64 -10.81 -12.07
C TYR A 49 8.97 -9.77 -11.18
N ALA A 50 7.85 -10.11 -10.53
CA ALA A 50 7.12 -9.23 -9.65
C ALA A 50 7.97 -8.88 -8.41
N GLN A 51 8.68 -9.86 -7.84
CA GLN A 51 9.57 -9.63 -6.71
C GLN A 51 10.74 -8.70 -7.09
N ALA A 52 11.37 -8.92 -8.26
CA ALA A 52 12.42 -8.03 -8.76
C ALA A 52 11.89 -6.61 -9.03
N ALA A 53 10.71 -6.49 -9.63
CA ALA A 53 10.07 -5.20 -9.91
C ALA A 53 9.67 -4.44 -8.64
N CYS A 54 9.26 -5.14 -7.57
CA CYS A 54 9.03 -4.53 -6.26
C CYS A 54 10.33 -4.06 -5.62
N ALA A 55 11.41 -4.84 -5.73
CA ALA A 55 12.71 -4.49 -5.15
C ALA A 55 13.31 -3.21 -5.77
N LEU A 56 13.09 -2.98 -7.08
CA LEU A 56 13.49 -1.74 -7.75
C LEU A 56 12.82 -0.49 -7.16
N ASP A 57 11.61 -0.64 -6.63
CA ASP A 57 10.85 0.44 -5.98
C ASP A 57 11.15 0.53 -4.46
N GLY A 58 12.08 -0.27 -3.94
CA GLY A 58 12.34 -0.39 -2.49
C GLY A 58 11.20 -1.06 -1.71
N ALA A 59 10.32 -1.78 -2.42
CA ALA A 59 9.16 -2.47 -1.88
C ALA A 59 9.35 -3.99 -1.89
N HIS A 60 8.35 -4.72 -1.37
CA HIS A 60 8.34 -6.17 -1.31
C HIS A 60 7.02 -6.69 -1.88
N LEU A 61 7.05 -7.92 -2.44
CA LEU A 61 5.82 -8.58 -2.84
C LEU A 61 4.94 -8.79 -1.58
N PRO A 62 3.69 -8.32 -1.58
CA PRO A 62 2.87 -8.34 -0.37
C PRO A 62 2.50 -9.78 0.00
N ILE A 63 2.66 -10.12 1.28
CA ILE A 63 2.05 -11.32 1.84
C ILE A 63 0.63 -10.93 2.26
N ILE A 64 -0.38 -11.44 1.56
CA ILE A 64 -1.79 -11.22 1.90
C ILE A 64 -2.08 -11.99 3.20
N ARG A 65 -2.39 -11.26 4.28
CA ARG A 65 -2.61 -11.82 5.63
C ARG A 65 -4.08 -11.87 6.05
N SER A 66 -4.98 -11.30 5.24
CA SER A 66 -6.42 -11.21 5.49
C SER A 66 -7.16 -11.42 4.17
N ASP A 67 -8.30 -12.09 4.23
CA ASP A 67 -9.27 -12.28 3.14
C ASP A 67 -9.95 -10.96 2.74
N GLU A 68 -9.95 -9.95 3.62
CA GLU A 68 -10.47 -8.61 3.33
C GLU A 68 -9.65 -7.88 2.24
N VAL A 69 -8.36 -8.23 2.08
CA VAL A 69 -7.46 -7.66 1.05
C VAL A 69 -7.21 -8.68 -0.08
N CYS A 70 -8.21 -9.49 -0.39
CA CYS A 70 -8.14 -10.39 -1.53
C CYS A 70 -8.12 -9.54 -2.82
N PHE A 71 -6.96 -9.44 -3.45
CA PHE A 71 -6.84 -8.81 -4.75
C PHE A 71 -7.59 -9.66 -5.77
N HIS A 72 -8.79 -9.21 -6.16
CA HIS A 72 -9.53 -9.80 -7.25
C HIS A 72 -8.72 -9.67 -8.55
N MET A 73 -8.02 -10.74 -8.92
CA MET A 73 -7.43 -10.92 -10.26
C MET A 73 -8.58 -11.12 -11.24
N HIS A 74 -8.85 -10.10 -12.06
CA HIS A 74 -9.62 -10.30 -13.29
C HIS A 74 -8.64 -10.75 -14.38
N MET A 75 -8.80 -12.00 -14.83
CA MET A 75 -8.21 -12.52 -16.06
C MET A 75 -8.97 -12.01 -17.28
#